data_AF-H2CGY9-F1
#
_entry.id   AF-H2CGY9-F1
#
_cell.length_a   1.000
_cell.length_b   1.000
_cell.length_c   1.000
_cell.angle_alpha   90.00
_cell.angle_beta   90.00
_cell.angle_gamma   90.00
#
_symmetry.space_group_name_H-M   'P 1'
#
loop_
_entity.id
_entity.type
_entity.pdbx_description
1 polymer ?
#
loop_
_entity_poly.entity_id
_entity_poly.type
_entity_poly.pdbx_seq_one_letter_code
_entity_poly.pdbx_strand_id
1 'polypeptide(L)'
;MNTKLLIPAILIAIMIAVSACETPQPHRSTPIKAPPQPTTMTNPDCEEVRQFRVFQVLDDFALAYACKNTSYGMPDTFCDGHTVFLPREPGKIYYDDQIIKSPPGKCVVYVGTYRIERRYDYKTVPVVKFVDARIPIPPETKDATQ
;
A
#
# COMPACT_ATOMS: atom_id res chain seq x y z
N MET A 1 -52.67 36.09 -28.11
CA MET A 1 -53.71 37.08 -27.75
C MET A 1 -53.75 37.19 -26.24
N ASN A 2 -53.53 38.41 -25.73
CA ASN A 2 -53.60 38.80 -24.32
C ASN A 2 -55.06 38.86 -23.82
N THR A 3 -55.32 38.57 -22.55
CA THR A 3 -55.91 39.48 -21.52
C THR A 3 -56.09 38.68 -20.22
N LYS A 4 -55.36 39.01 -19.14
CA LYS A 4 -55.77 39.87 -18.01
C LYS A 4 -57.14 39.47 -17.44
N LEU A 5 -57.27 39.27 -16.13
CA LEU A 5 -57.70 40.35 -15.22
C LEU A 5 -57.93 39.92 -13.74
N LEU A 6 -57.28 40.70 -12.85
CA LEU A 6 -57.64 41.17 -11.49
C LEU A 6 -57.45 40.36 -10.20
N ILE A 7 -56.97 41.15 -9.23
CA ILE A 7 -56.44 40.97 -7.87
C ILE A 7 -57.54 41.39 -6.86
N PRO A 8 -57.45 41.05 -5.56
CA PRO A 8 -57.03 42.07 -4.59
C PRO A 8 -56.08 41.48 -3.51
N ALA A 9 -54.89 42.04 -3.29
CA ALA A 9 -54.63 43.19 -2.44
C ALA A 9 -54.95 42.91 -0.96
N ILE A 10 -54.02 42.26 -0.25
CA ILE A 10 -53.88 42.45 1.19
C ILE A 10 -52.41 42.78 1.50
N LEU A 11 -52.24 44.07 1.80
CA LEU A 11 -51.09 44.66 2.46
C LEU A 11 -50.76 43.89 3.74
N ILE A 12 -49.57 43.30 3.82
CA ILE A 12 -48.83 43.20 5.08
C ILE A 12 -47.36 43.49 4.78
N ALA A 13 -47.07 44.78 4.63
CA ALA A 13 -45.80 45.29 5.13
C ALA A 13 -46.02 45.52 6.64
N ILE A 14 -45.09 45.05 7.49
CA ILE A 14 -44.52 45.80 8.61
C ILE A 14 -43.55 44.86 9.37
N MET A 15 -42.27 45.16 9.16
CA MET A 15 -41.20 45.28 10.16
C MET A 15 -41.01 44.15 11.18
N ILE A 16 -40.01 43.30 10.94
CA ILE A 16 -39.20 42.74 12.03
C ILE A 16 -37.74 43.07 11.74
N ALA A 17 -37.12 43.67 12.76
CA ALA A 17 -35.82 44.31 12.80
C ALA A 17 -34.71 43.55 12.06
N VAL A 18 -33.93 44.30 11.27
CA VAL A 18 -32.56 43.94 10.91
C VAL A 18 -31.76 43.93 12.21
N SER A 19 -31.69 42.78 12.86
CA SER A 19 -30.65 42.51 13.84
C SER A 19 -29.36 42.43 13.05
N ALA A 20 -28.45 43.38 13.29
CA ALA A 20 -27.07 43.28 12.87
C ALA A 20 -26.45 42.06 13.56
N CYS A 21 -26.59 40.87 12.96
CA CYS A 21 -25.63 39.81 13.20
C CYS A 21 -24.37 40.22 12.44
N GLU A 22 -23.46 40.91 13.14
CA GLU A 22 -22.05 40.81 12.80
C GLU A 22 -21.72 39.33 12.70
N THR A 23 -21.52 38.87 11.48
CA THR A 23 -20.97 37.54 11.21
C THR A 23 -19.65 37.45 11.99
N PRO A 24 -19.52 36.51 12.95
CA PRO A 24 -18.23 36.25 13.56
C PRO A 24 -17.25 35.94 12.43
N GLN A 25 -16.16 36.70 12.36
CA GLN A 25 -15.10 36.40 11.40
C GLN A 25 -14.74 34.92 11.54
N PRO A 26 -14.56 34.17 10.44
CA PRO A 26 -14.08 32.80 10.51
C PRO A 26 -12.75 32.85 11.27
N HIS A 27 -12.74 32.28 12.49
CA HIS A 27 -11.51 32.12 13.23
C HIS A 27 -10.54 31.37 12.34
N ARG A 28 -9.50 32.08 11.91
CA ARG A 28 -8.39 31.54 11.15
C ARG A 28 -7.76 30.44 12.00
N SER A 29 -8.20 29.20 11.80
CA SER A 29 -7.45 28.05 12.28
C SER A 29 -6.11 28.10 11.57
N THR A 30 -5.07 28.48 12.30
CA THR A 30 -3.69 28.26 11.86
C THR A 30 -3.58 26.81 11.39
N PRO A 31 -3.02 26.53 10.20
CA PRO A 31 -2.72 25.16 9.82
C PRO A 31 -1.84 24.58 10.93
N ILE A 32 -2.34 23.58 11.63
CA ILE A 32 -1.50 22.77 12.52
C ILE A 32 -0.45 22.19 11.59
N LYS A 33 0.79 22.69 11.68
CA LYS A 33 1.90 22.19 10.89
C LYS A 33 2.02 20.71 11.23
N ALA A 34 1.70 19.85 10.28
CA ALA A 34 1.85 18.42 10.44
C ALA A 34 3.27 18.14 10.97
N PRO A 35 3.45 17.21 11.92
CA PRO A 35 4.78 16.85 12.40
C PRO A 35 5.70 16.59 11.21
N PRO A 36 6.96 17.08 11.25
CA PRO A 36 7.92 16.82 10.19
C PRO A 36 7.97 15.31 9.96
N GLN A 37 7.66 14.87 8.73
CA GLN A 37 7.71 13.46 8.40
C GLN A 37 9.15 12.97 8.61
N PRO A 38 9.35 11.81 9.26
CA PRO A 38 10.68 11.21 9.35
C PRO A 38 11.28 11.07 7.96
N THR A 39 12.54 11.45 7.81
CA THR A 39 13.27 11.17 6.58
C THR A 39 13.41 9.66 6.41
N THR A 40 13.19 9.16 5.19
CA THR A 40 13.23 7.73 4.87
C THR A 40 14.28 7.41 3.81
N MET A 41 14.94 6.27 3.90
CA MET A 41 15.81 5.72 2.85
C MET A 41 15.16 4.52 2.17
N THR A 42 15.69 4.11 1.01
CA THR A 42 15.35 2.80 0.42
C THR A 42 15.81 1.70 1.35
N ASN A 43 14.97 0.69 1.58
CA ASN A 43 15.37 -0.48 2.35
C ASN A 43 16.46 -1.26 1.58
N PRO A 44 17.70 -1.34 2.11
CA PRO A 44 18.82 -1.96 1.40
C PRO A 44 18.67 -3.47 1.24
N ASP A 45 17.81 -4.11 2.03
CA ASP A 45 17.55 -5.55 1.95
C ASP A 45 16.60 -5.92 0.80
N CYS A 46 15.99 -4.93 0.15
CA CYS A 46 15.04 -5.18 -0.92
C CYS A 46 15.67 -5.94 -2.08
N GLU A 47 15.05 -7.05 -2.43
CA GLU A 47 15.37 -7.81 -3.62
C GLU A 47 14.72 -7.20 -4.87
N GLU A 48 15.32 -7.45 -6.03
CA GLU A 48 14.79 -6.97 -7.32
C GLU A 48 13.52 -7.72 -7.77
N VAL A 49 13.31 -8.95 -7.27
CA VAL A 49 12.13 -9.74 -7.57
C VAL A 49 10.87 -9.04 -7.06
N ARG A 50 9.84 -8.95 -7.92
CA ARG A 50 8.57 -8.30 -7.59
C ARG A 50 7.36 -9.21 -7.66
N GLN A 51 7.49 -10.38 -8.28
CA GLN A 51 6.36 -11.26 -8.56
C GLN A 51 6.76 -12.73 -8.39
N PHE A 52 5.77 -13.55 -8.05
CA PHE A 52 5.92 -14.98 -7.85
C PHE A 52 4.78 -15.72 -8.54
N ARG A 53 5.09 -16.78 -9.28
CA ARG A 53 4.08 -17.73 -9.79
C ARG A 53 4.02 -18.94 -8.88
N VAL A 54 2.89 -19.12 -8.19
CA VAL A 54 2.63 -20.30 -7.37
C VAL A 54 2.58 -21.52 -8.28
N PHE A 55 3.22 -22.62 -7.87
CA PHE A 55 3.12 -23.90 -8.58
C PHE A 55 2.67 -25.05 -7.68
N GLN A 56 2.65 -24.84 -6.36
CA GLN A 56 2.12 -25.80 -5.41
C GLN A 56 1.65 -25.08 -4.14
N VAL A 57 0.38 -25.25 -3.78
CA VAL A 57 -0.16 -24.82 -2.49
C VAL A 57 -0.08 -25.93 -1.45
N LEU A 58 0.36 -25.58 -0.24
CA LEU A 58 0.43 -26.44 0.94
C LEU A 58 -0.32 -25.76 2.10
N ASP A 59 -0.43 -26.45 3.25
CA ASP A 59 -1.28 -26.00 4.37
C ASP A 59 -0.92 -24.58 4.84
N ASP A 60 0.36 -24.35 5.17
CA ASP A 60 0.84 -23.09 5.76
C ASP A 60 1.55 -22.15 4.77
N PHE A 61 1.87 -22.65 3.58
CA PHE A 61 2.70 -21.93 2.61
C PHE A 61 2.40 -22.35 1.18
N ALA A 62 2.93 -21.58 0.22
CA ALA A 62 2.97 -21.95 -1.18
C ALA A 62 4.42 -22.05 -1.65
N LEU A 63 4.68 -22.96 -2.57
CA LEU A 63 5.90 -22.96 -3.36
C LEU A 63 5.65 -22.18 -4.65
N ALA A 64 6.58 -21.29 -4.95
CA ALA A 64 6.46 -20.41 -6.10
C ALA A 64 7.80 -20.23 -6.82
N TYR A 65 7.75 -19.92 -8.11
CA TYR A 65 8.89 -19.44 -8.86
C TYR A 65 9.01 -17.93 -8.70
N ALA A 66 10.18 -17.45 -8.25
CA ALA A 66 10.52 -16.04 -8.35
C ALA A 66 10.55 -15.62 -9.82
N CYS A 67 9.84 -14.55 -10.18
CA CYS A 67 9.81 -14.09 -11.55
C CYS A 67 10.86 -13.01 -11.78
N LYS A 68 11.63 -13.14 -12.86
CA LYS A 68 12.63 -12.15 -13.25
C LYS A 68 11.95 -10.98 -13.96
N ASN A 69 12.36 -9.76 -13.64
CA ASN A 69 12.01 -8.62 -14.47
C ASN A 69 12.78 -8.78 -15.79
N THR A 70 12.09 -8.92 -16.92
CA THR A 70 12.75 -8.84 -18.21
C THR A 70 13.01 -7.36 -18.48
N SER A 71 14.28 -6.96 -18.55
CA SER A 71 14.72 -5.55 -18.69
C SER A 71 14.28 -4.85 -19.99
N TYR A 72 13.37 -5.45 -20.78
CA TYR A 72 13.04 -5.03 -22.14
C TYR A 72 11.55 -4.78 -22.38
N GLY A 73 10.78 -4.46 -21.34
CA GLY A 73 9.38 -4.03 -21.51
C GLY A 73 8.46 -5.10 -22.10
N MET A 74 8.86 -6.37 -22.04
CA MET A 74 8.03 -7.48 -22.50
C MET A 74 6.96 -7.77 -21.43
N PRO A 75 5.71 -8.02 -21.84
CA PRO A 75 4.61 -8.36 -20.92
C PRO A 75 4.82 -9.70 -20.21
N ASP A 76 5.78 -10.50 -20.67
CA ASP A 76 6.04 -11.84 -20.16
C ASP A 76 7.04 -11.77 -19.01
N THR A 77 6.49 -11.73 -17.80
CA THR A 77 7.25 -11.95 -16.57
C THR A 77 7.65 -13.44 -16.56
N PHE A 78 8.90 -13.74 -16.89
CA PHE A 78 9.36 -15.13 -16.94
C PHE A 78 9.60 -15.64 -15.51
N CYS A 79 8.78 -16.61 -15.10
CA CYS A 79 8.82 -17.21 -13.77
C CYS A 79 9.56 -18.55 -13.82
N ASP A 80 10.83 -18.51 -14.22
CA ASP A 80 11.78 -19.62 -14.19
C ASP A 80 12.85 -19.46 -13.10
N GLY A 81 12.70 -18.44 -12.26
CA GLY A 81 13.64 -18.17 -11.20
C GLY A 81 13.65 -19.31 -10.18
N HIS A 82 14.48 -19.14 -9.15
CA HIS A 82 14.58 -20.14 -8.10
C HIS A 82 13.23 -20.30 -7.36
N THR A 83 13.00 -21.50 -6.86
CA THR A 83 11.84 -21.80 -6.01
C THR A 83 11.98 -21.08 -4.68
N VAL A 84 10.88 -20.49 -4.20
CA VAL A 84 10.80 -19.85 -2.89
C VAL A 84 9.72 -20.51 -2.03
N PHE A 85 9.88 -20.38 -0.71
CA PHE A 85 8.81 -20.59 0.27
C PHE A 85 8.09 -19.25 0.45
N LEU A 86 6.79 -19.22 0.12
CA LEU A 86 5.94 -18.05 0.29
C LEU A 86 4.93 -18.33 1.42
N PRO A 87 5.10 -17.72 2.61
CA PRO A 87 4.15 -17.88 3.70
C PRO A 87 2.75 -17.44 3.28
N ARG A 88 1.72 -18.18 3.72
CA ARG A 88 0.34 -17.77 3.47
C ARG A 88 -0.05 -16.62 4.39
N GLU A 89 -0.63 -15.58 3.80
CA GLU A 89 -1.27 -14.50 4.56
C GLU A 89 -2.65 -14.95 5.08
N PRO A 90 -2.99 -14.67 6.34
CA PRO A 90 -4.32 -14.96 6.88
C PRO A 90 -5.43 -14.37 6.02
N GLY A 91 -6.46 -15.16 5.73
CA GLY A 91 -7.62 -14.73 4.95
C GLY A 91 -7.40 -14.64 3.43
N LYS A 92 -6.20 -14.93 2.92
CA LYS A 92 -5.90 -14.95 1.49
C LYS A 92 -5.98 -16.36 0.91
N ILE A 93 -6.63 -16.46 -0.24
CA ILE A 93 -6.74 -17.72 -0.99
C ILE A 93 -5.53 -17.86 -1.91
N TYR A 94 -4.92 -19.04 -1.88
CA TYR A 94 -3.81 -19.43 -2.72
C TYR A 94 -4.26 -20.60 -3.60
N TYR A 95 -3.80 -20.61 -4.85
CA TYR A 95 -4.06 -21.68 -5.82
C TYR A 95 -2.88 -21.75 -6.79
N ASP A 96 -2.73 -22.90 -7.46
CA ASP A 96 -1.66 -23.10 -8.44
C ASP A 96 -1.79 -22.12 -9.60
N ASP A 97 -0.66 -21.73 -10.17
CA ASP A 97 -0.51 -20.70 -11.23
C ASP A 97 -0.90 -19.27 -10.84
N GLN A 98 -1.27 -19.02 -9.59
CA GLN A 98 -1.51 -17.67 -9.09
C GLN A 98 -0.25 -16.80 -9.21
N ILE A 99 -0.40 -15.59 -9.75
CA ILE A 99 0.65 -14.56 -9.72
C ILE A 99 0.46 -13.69 -8.47
N ILE A 100 1.44 -13.75 -7.57
CA ILE A 100 1.49 -12.90 -6.37
C ILE A 100 2.51 -11.80 -6.60
N LYS A 101 2.04 -10.55 -6.60
CA LYS A 101 2.88 -9.35 -6.76
C LYS A 101 3.19 -8.75 -5.40
N SER A 102 4.35 -8.09 -5.30
CA SER A 102 4.66 -7.23 -4.16
C SER A 102 3.59 -6.16 -4.01
N PRO A 103 3.00 -5.99 -2.81
CA PRO A 103 2.05 -4.90 -2.58
C PRO A 103 2.67 -3.52 -2.81
N PRO A 104 1.87 -2.50 -3.16
CA PRO A 104 2.36 -1.12 -3.26
C PRO A 104 3.07 -0.67 -1.98
N GLY A 105 4.22 0.01 -2.13
CA GLY A 105 5.03 0.46 -1.00
C GLY A 105 5.83 -0.62 -0.28
N LYS A 106 5.66 -1.90 -0.66
CA LYS A 106 6.42 -3.03 -0.13
C LYS A 106 7.46 -3.54 -1.13
N CYS A 107 8.49 -4.20 -0.62
CA CYS A 107 9.45 -4.98 -1.42
C CYS A 107 9.60 -6.38 -0.83
N VAL A 108 10.26 -7.26 -1.59
CA VAL A 108 10.61 -8.60 -1.16
C VAL A 108 11.93 -8.56 -0.39
N VAL A 109 12.02 -9.34 0.67
CA VAL A 109 13.28 -9.70 1.33
C VAL A 109 13.32 -11.21 1.55
N TYR A 110 14.53 -11.78 1.57
CA TYR A 110 14.75 -13.16 2.01
C TYR A 110 15.11 -13.18 3.50
N VAL A 111 14.26 -13.80 4.31
CA VAL A 111 14.39 -13.78 5.80
C VAL A 111 14.95 -15.07 6.38
N GLY A 112 15.46 -15.96 5.53
CA GLY A 112 15.99 -17.26 5.94
C GLY A 112 15.77 -18.32 4.87
N THR A 113 15.88 -19.59 5.28
CA THR A 113 15.66 -20.73 4.39
C THR A 113 14.72 -21.75 5.02
N TYR A 114 14.02 -22.49 4.17
CA TYR A 114 13.16 -23.60 4.55
C TYR A 114 13.61 -24.86 3.80
N ARG A 115 13.68 -25.99 4.51
CA ARG A 115 14.07 -27.27 3.95
C ARG A 115 12.83 -28.12 3.69
N ILE A 116 12.60 -28.43 2.43
CA ILE A 116 11.47 -29.23 1.95
C ILE A 116 11.94 -30.66 1.75
N GLU A 117 11.22 -31.61 2.32
CA GLU A 117 11.38 -33.03 2.05
C GLU A 117 10.77 -33.41 0.71
N ARG A 118 11.55 -34.10 -0.12
CA ARG A 118 11.09 -34.73 -1.36
C ARG A 118 11.31 -36.23 -1.23
N ARG A 119 10.69 -37.00 -2.12
CA ARG A 119 10.72 -38.48 -2.10
C ARG A 119 12.13 -39.08 -1.96
N TYR A 120 13.16 -38.42 -2.49
CA TYR A 120 14.52 -38.96 -2.53
C TYR A 120 15.60 -38.03 -1.98
N ASP A 121 15.28 -36.77 -1.65
CA ASP A 121 16.24 -35.78 -1.20
C ASP A 121 15.57 -34.61 -0.47
N TYR A 122 16.37 -33.62 -0.09
CA TYR A 122 15.89 -32.36 0.48
C TYR A 122 16.19 -31.22 -0.47
N LYS A 123 15.24 -30.29 -0.59
CA LYS A 123 15.46 -29.01 -1.27
C LYS A 123 15.39 -27.87 -0.27
N THR A 124 16.45 -27.09 -0.17
CA THR A 124 16.46 -25.84 0.60
C THR A 124 16.06 -24.69 -0.31
N VAL A 125 15.10 -23.86 0.14
CA VAL A 125 14.60 -22.70 -0.59
C VAL A 125 14.59 -21.47 0.32
N PRO A 126 14.75 -20.24 -0.21
CA PRO A 126 14.62 -19.04 0.59
C PRO A 126 13.17 -18.79 1.03
N VAL A 127 13.00 -18.20 2.20
CA VAL A 127 11.71 -17.73 2.73
C VAL A 127 11.51 -16.27 2.36
N VAL A 128 10.41 -15.98 1.68
CA VAL A 128 10.05 -14.63 1.23
C VAL A 128 9.21 -13.92 2.28
N LYS A 129 9.48 -12.62 2.47
CA LYS A 129 8.60 -11.70 3.21
C LYS A 129 8.41 -10.40 2.45
N PHE A 130 7.22 -9.82 2.54
CA PHE A 130 6.95 -8.46 2.10
C PHE A 130 7.18 -7.47 3.24
N VAL A 131 8.08 -6.51 3.05
CA VAL A 131 8.43 -5.47 4.04
C VAL A 131 8.36 -4.09 3.40
N ASP A 132 8.41 -3.02 4.20
CA ASP A 132 8.40 -1.66 3.67
C ASP A 132 9.61 -1.42 2.76
N ALA A 133 9.35 -0.89 1.56
CA ALA A 133 10.39 -0.54 0.60
C ALA A 133 11.18 0.72 1.01
N ARG A 134 10.63 1.48 1.97
CA ARG A 134 11.25 2.65 2.58
C ARG A 134 11.29 2.45 4.08
N ILE A 135 12.45 2.65 4.68
CA ILE A 135 12.66 2.56 6.12
C ILE A 135 13.05 3.93 6.68
N PRO A 136 12.72 4.25 7.95
CA PRO A 136 13.22 5.45 8.60
C PRO A 136 14.74 5.50 8.56
N ILE A 137 15.31 6.68 8.29
CA ILE A 137 16.75 6.87 8.44
C ILE A 137 17.05 6.78 9.94
N PRO A 138 17.93 5.85 10.39
CA PRO A 138 18.33 5.80 11.79
C PRO A 138 18.87 7.17 12.21
N PRO A 139 18.51 7.67 13.41
CA PRO A 139 19.16 8.88 13.91
C PRO A 139 20.66 8.61 13.95
N GLU A 140 21.44 9.55 13.41
CA GLU A 140 22.89 9.48 13.43
C GLU A 140 23.33 9.18 14.86
N THR A 141 23.91 7.99 15.06
CA THR A 141 24.53 7.66 16.34
C THR A 141 25.67 8.64 16.46
N LYS A 142 25.52 9.67 17.31
CA LYS A 142 26.66 10.47 17.72
C LYS A 142 27.63 9.48 18.33
N ASP A 143 28.69 9.16 17.59
CA ASP A 143 29.77 8.31 18.09
C ASP A 143 30.12 8.83 19.47
N ALA A 144 29.95 7.98 20.48
CA ALA A 144 30.57 8.18 21.77
C ALA A 144 32.07 8.05 21.51
N THR A 145 32.68 9.15 21.09
CA THR A 145 34.12 9.33 21.12
C THR A 145 34.56 9.11 22.55
N GLN A 146 35.24 7.99 22.78
CA GLN A 146 36.07 7.76 23.95
C GLN A 146 37.52 8.12 23.60
#